data_AF-S5M0X3-F1
#
_entry.id   AF-S5M0X3-F1
#
_cell.length_a   1.000
_cell.length_b   1.000
_cell.length_c   1.000
_cell.angle_alpha   90.00
_cell.angle_beta   90.00
_cell.angle_gamma   90.00
#
_symmetry.space_group_name_H-M   'P 1'
#
loop_
_entity.id
_entity.type
_entity.pdbx_description
1 polymer ?
#
loop_
_entity_poly.entity_id
_entity_poly.type
_entity_poly.pdbx_seq_one_letter_code
_entity_poly.pdbx_strand_id
1 'polypeptide(L)'
;MDIDRQYKFIYKTKYSWDIRIKKFSENYLIKLINKFEYNRTKLTYLDIKNRNDIISGTYLLYSIINDKPKFCYIGESKNVYLRFKQHINGYLNGKDKLYSKIRKRVKNLEDITFLVLNEIEDQNKRLMKETYYIYATKSKFFSLNSKLVSRRMRCPNNHGCVKSRLAYDKNSEKLKLLIYGNCKNKECKTTFLIK
;
A
#
# COMPACT_ATOMS: atom_id res chain seq x y z
N MET A 1 9.60 -0.63 26.95
CA MET A 1 9.00 -1.82 26.30
C MET A 1 10.04 -2.43 25.38
N ASP A 2 10.38 -3.70 25.57
CA ASP A 2 11.32 -4.44 24.71
C ASP A 2 10.93 -4.38 23.22
N ILE A 3 11.92 -4.31 22.31
CA ILE A 3 11.73 -4.12 20.86
C ILE A 3 10.93 -5.27 20.26
N ASP A 4 11.14 -6.49 20.72
CA ASP A 4 10.37 -7.64 20.25
C ASP A 4 8.88 -7.50 20.60
N ARG A 5 8.57 -7.02 21.82
CA ARG A 5 7.19 -6.69 22.21
C ARG A 5 6.60 -5.56 21.36
N GLN A 6 7.37 -4.51 21.06
CA GLN A 6 6.93 -3.43 20.16
C GLN A 6 6.63 -3.97 18.76
N TYR A 7 7.49 -4.82 18.21
CA TYR A 7 7.28 -5.46 16.91
C TYR A 7 6.03 -6.33 16.91
N LYS A 8 5.84 -7.18 17.93
CA LYS A 8 4.63 -8.01 18.09
C LYS A 8 3.37 -7.16 18.13
N PHE A 9 3.41 -6.01 18.81
CA PHE A 9 2.29 -5.08 18.85
C PHE A 9 1.98 -4.52 17.44
N ILE A 10 2.98 -3.99 16.73
CA ILE A 10 2.81 -3.49 15.36
C ILE A 10 2.30 -4.60 14.43
N TYR A 11 2.84 -5.80 14.56
CA TYR A 11 2.39 -6.95 13.77
C TYR A 11 0.91 -7.25 14.04
N LYS A 12 0.48 -7.28 15.30
CA LYS A 12 -0.96 -7.43 15.66
C LYS A 12 -1.80 -6.31 15.04
N THR A 13 -1.38 -5.06 15.14
CA THR A 13 -2.07 -3.90 14.55
C THR A 13 -2.26 -4.05 13.03
N LYS A 14 -1.31 -4.67 12.33
CA LYS A 14 -1.37 -4.85 10.86
C LYS A 14 -2.14 -6.10 10.43
N TYR A 15 -2.06 -7.19 11.19
CA TYR A 15 -2.46 -8.53 10.74
C TYR A 15 -3.62 -9.17 11.51
N SER A 16 -4.08 -8.59 12.62
CA SER A 16 -5.19 -9.12 13.42
C SER A 16 -6.57 -8.66 12.92
N TRP A 17 -7.58 -9.52 13.07
CA TRP A 17 -9.01 -9.20 12.92
C TRP A 17 -9.70 -8.94 14.26
N ASP A 18 -8.96 -9.00 15.38
CA ASP A 18 -9.50 -8.73 16.70
C ASP A 18 -10.04 -7.29 16.79
N ILE A 19 -11.32 -7.16 17.13
CA ILE A 19 -12.01 -5.87 17.19
C ILE A 19 -11.35 -4.91 18.19
N ARG A 20 -10.74 -5.44 19.26
CA ARG A 20 -10.01 -4.66 20.28
C ARG A 20 -8.77 -3.99 19.68
N ILE A 21 -8.21 -4.57 18.61
CA ILE A 21 -7.03 -4.04 17.91
C ILE A 21 -7.43 -2.98 16.86
N LYS A 22 -8.70 -2.96 16.42
CA LYS A 22 -9.18 -2.10 15.33
C LYS A 22 -8.85 -0.62 15.55
N LYS A 23 -9.08 -0.08 16.76
CA LYS A 23 -8.78 1.33 17.08
C LYS A 23 -7.30 1.66 16.91
N PHE A 24 -6.40 0.74 17.27
CA PHE A 24 -4.96 0.92 17.04
C PHE A 24 -4.63 0.89 15.54
N SER A 25 -5.28 0.02 14.76
CA SER A 25 -5.12 -0.01 13.30
C SER A 25 -5.63 1.27 12.65
N GLU A 26 -6.74 1.84 13.14
CA GLU A 26 -7.29 3.13 12.70
C GLU A 26 -6.28 4.25 12.93
N ASN A 27 -5.88 4.44 14.19
CA ASN A 27 -4.94 5.50 14.58
C ASN A 27 -3.61 5.41 13.82
N TYR A 28 -3.07 4.20 13.68
CA TYR A 28 -1.84 3.96 12.94
C TYR A 28 -1.98 4.36 11.46
N LEU A 29 -3.07 3.96 10.83
CA LEU A 29 -3.29 4.22 9.41
C LEU A 29 -3.56 5.70 9.13
N ILE A 30 -4.37 6.38 9.96
CA ILE A 30 -4.60 7.83 9.86
C ILE A 30 -3.27 8.58 9.95
N LYS A 31 -2.46 8.29 10.98
CA LYS A 31 -1.16 8.96 11.17
C LYS A 31 -0.24 8.76 9.95
N LEU A 32 -0.23 7.56 9.38
CA LEU A 32 0.58 7.27 8.19
C LEU A 32 0.06 7.99 6.95
N ILE A 33 -1.27 7.99 6.72
CA ILE A 33 -1.88 8.68 5.59
C ILE A 33 -1.64 10.18 5.69
N ASN A 34 -1.86 10.80 6.85
CA ASN A 34 -1.60 12.23 7.07
C ASN A 34 -0.13 12.59 6.78
N LYS A 35 0.82 11.70 7.10
CA LYS A 35 2.23 11.90 6.73
C LYS A 35 2.45 11.85 5.21
N PHE A 36 1.71 11.01 4.48
CA PHE A 36 1.75 11.01 3.02
C PHE A 36 1.13 12.27 2.44
N GLU A 37 -0.02 12.71 2.94
CA GLU A 37 -0.71 13.93 2.53
C GLU A 37 0.16 15.18 2.72
N TYR A 38 0.86 15.29 3.85
CA TYR A 38 1.69 16.47 4.15
C TYR A 38 2.73 16.78 3.07
N ASN A 39 3.20 15.77 2.34
CA ASN A 39 4.28 15.92 1.37
C ASN A 39 3.81 15.75 -0.09
N ARG A 40 2.50 15.62 -0.33
CA ARG A 40 1.97 15.21 -1.63
C ARG A 40 0.66 15.89 -1.95
N THR A 41 0.44 16.14 -3.23
CA THR A 41 -0.83 16.67 -3.72
C THR A 41 -1.94 15.65 -3.54
N LYS A 42 -3.01 16.07 -2.86
CA LYS A 42 -4.27 15.34 -2.78
C LYS A 42 -5.09 15.62 -4.02
N LEU A 43 -5.66 14.56 -4.59
CA LEU A 43 -6.48 14.67 -5.77
C LEU A 43 -7.85 14.05 -5.49
N THR A 44 -8.88 14.78 -5.88
CA THR A 44 -10.26 14.33 -5.98
C THR A 44 -10.51 13.73 -7.37
N TYR A 45 -11.66 13.10 -7.57
CA TYR A 45 -12.01 12.61 -8.90
C TYR A 45 -12.16 13.75 -9.93
N LEU A 46 -12.56 14.95 -9.50
CA LEU A 46 -12.67 16.13 -10.36
C LEU A 46 -11.29 16.55 -10.87
N ASP A 47 -10.29 16.58 -9.99
CA ASP A 47 -8.90 16.88 -10.35
C ASP A 47 -8.34 15.88 -11.38
N ILE A 48 -8.78 14.62 -11.31
CA ILE A 48 -8.30 13.54 -12.18
C ILE A 48 -8.97 13.58 -13.56
N LYS A 49 -10.24 14.00 -13.64
CA LYS A 49 -11.06 13.90 -14.86
C LYS A 49 -10.35 14.50 -16.08
N ASN A 50 -9.73 15.66 -15.90
CA ASN A 50 -9.10 16.43 -16.97
C ASN A 50 -7.58 16.27 -17.05
N ARG A 51 -6.94 15.53 -16.13
CA ARG A 51 -5.49 15.31 -16.17
C ARG A 51 -5.09 14.29 -17.23
N ASN A 52 -4.11 14.63 -18.04
CA ASN A 52 -3.55 13.77 -19.09
C ASN A 52 -2.05 13.50 -18.94
N ASP A 53 -1.44 13.98 -17.85
CA ASP A 53 -0.03 13.75 -17.56
C ASP A 53 0.31 12.25 -17.55
N ILE A 54 1.51 11.90 -18.01
CA ILE A 54 2.02 10.53 -17.97
C ILE A 54 3.03 10.42 -16.85
N ILE A 55 2.58 9.91 -15.70
CA ILE A 55 3.46 9.65 -14.56
C ILE A 55 3.56 8.16 -14.34
N SER A 56 4.76 7.60 -14.53
CA SER A 56 5.09 6.25 -14.08
C SER A 56 5.38 6.28 -12.58
N GLY A 57 4.66 5.49 -11.78
CA GLY A 57 4.84 5.58 -10.33
C GLY A 57 4.00 4.65 -9.49
N THR A 58 4.16 4.80 -8.18
CA THR A 58 3.29 4.19 -7.17
C THR A 58 2.26 5.18 -6.70
N TYR A 59 1.10 4.68 -6.29
CA TYR A 59 -0.03 5.51 -5.89
C TYR A 59 -0.79 4.91 -4.71
N LEU A 60 -1.58 5.76 -4.06
CA LEU A 60 -2.50 5.41 -2.98
C LEU A 60 -3.90 5.90 -3.33
N LEU A 61 -4.90 5.04 -3.10
CA LEU A 61 -6.31 5.40 -2.98
C LEU A 61 -6.72 5.17 -1.54
N TYR A 62 -7.44 6.10 -0.93
CA TYR A 62 -8.02 5.90 0.40
C TYR A 62 -9.30 6.70 0.58
N SER A 63 -9.96 6.44 1.70
CA SER A 63 -11.08 7.24 2.17
C SER A 63 -11.03 7.33 3.69
N ILE A 64 -11.18 8.55 4.20
CA ILE A 64 -11.35 8.86 5.63
C ILE A 64 -12.65 9.67 5.73
N ILE A 65 -13.60 9.18 6.53
CA ILE A 65 -14.90 9.85 6.75
C ILE A 65 -15.11 9.93 8.25
N ASN A 66 -15.40 11.14 8.75
CA ASN A 66 -15.54 11.44 10.19
C ASN A 66 -14.32 10.93 10.98
N ASP A 67 -13.12 11.30 10.52
CA ASP A 67 -11.82 10.91 11.10
C ASP A 67 -11.58 9.40 11.22
N LYS A 68 -12.32 8.59 10.45
CA LYS A 68 -12.17 7.12 10.47
C LYS A 68 -11.80 6.60 9.08
N PRO A 69 -10.73 5.79 8.95
CA PRO A 69 -10.38 5.20 7.68
C PRO A 69 -11.45 4.20 7.27
N LYS A 70 -11.91 4.30 6.03
CA LYS A 70 -12.83 3.32 5.41
C LYS A 70 -12.04 2.29 4.63
N PHE A 71 -11.05 2.73 3.87
CA PHE A 71 -10.13 1.83 3.19
C PHE A 71 -8.82 2.53 2.79
N CYS A 72 -7.83 1.71 2.42
CA CYS A 72 -6.67 2.14 1.66
C CYS A 72 -6.29 1.07 0.61
N TYR A 73 -5.71 1.50 -0.50
CA TYR A 73 -5.23 0.64 -1.57
C TYR A 73 -3.98 1.25 -2.20
N ILE A 74 -2.92 0.45 -2.29
CA ILE A 74 -1.67 0.81 -2.95
C ILE A 74 -1.60 0.13 -4.32
N GLY A 75 -1.05 0.81 -5.32
CA GLY A 75 -0.72 0.18 -6.59
C GLY A 75 0.45 0.85 -7.29
N GLU A 76 0.87 0.26 -8.41
CA GLU A 76 1.80 0.88 -9.37
C GLU A 76 1.20 0.94 -10.78
N SER A 77 1.69 1.88 -11.59
CA SER A 77 1.33 1.98 -13.00
C SER A 77 2.44 2.67 -13.80
N LYS A 78 2.50 2.37 -15.11
CA LYS A 78 3.25 3.17 -16.09
C LYS A 78 2.59 4.54 -16.35
N ASN A 79 1.29 4.66 -16.08
CA ASN A 79 0.57 5.91 -16.07
C ASN A 79 -0.42 5.91 -14.90
N VAL A 80 -0.10 6.65 -13.85
CA VAL A 80 -0.88 6.73 -12.60
C VAL A 80 -2.23 7.41 -12.83
N TYR A 81 -2.30 8.50 -13.60
CA TYR A 81 -3.56 9.20 -13.84
C TYR A 81 -4.53 8.37 -14.69
N LEU A 82 -4.03 7.68 -15.72
CA LEU A 82 -4.86 6.72 -16.47
C LEU A 82 -5.39 5.63 -15.53
N ARG A 83 -4.56 5.15 -14.61
CA ARG A 83 -4.97 4.15 -13.62
C ARG A 83 -6.00 4.70 -12.63
N PHE A 84 -5.91 5.97 -12.22
CA PHE A 84 -6.94 6.63 -11.42
C PHE A 84 -8.27 6.73 -12.16
N LYS A 85 -8.27 7.15 -13.43
CA LYS A 85 -9.47 7.13 -14.28
C LYS A 85 -10.09 5.73 -14.37
N GLN A 86 -9.27 4.69 -14.48
CA GLN A 86 -9.74 3.30 -14.43
C GLN A 86 -10.38 2.93 -13.08
N HIS A 87 -9.82 3.37 -11.96
CA HIS A 87 -10.41 3.13 -10.65
C HIS A 87 -11.74 3.89 -10.46
N ILE A 88 -11.84 5.12 -10.96
CA ILE A 88 -13.08 5.90 -10.98
C ILE A 88 -14.16 5.16 -11.78
N ASN A 89 -13.84 4.78 -13.02
CA ASN A 89 -14.78 4.03 -13.87
C ASN A 89 -15.14 2.67 -13.26
N GLY A 90 -14.19 2.00 -12.63
CA GLY A 90 -14.42 0.74 -11.92
C GLY A 90 -15.31 0.91 -10.68
N TYR A 91 -15.20 2.01 -9.96
CA TYR A 91 -16.09 2.34 -8.87
C TYR A 91 -17.53 2.54 -9.37
N LEU A 92 -17.72 3.34 -10.43
CA LEU A 92 -19.04 3.67 -10.97
C LEU A 92 -19.72 2.46 -11.63
N ASN A 93 -18.99 1.75 -12.49
CA ASN A 93 -19.59 0.76 -13.41
C ASN A 93 -19.03 -0.67 -13.23
N GLY A 94 -17.91 -0.81 -12.52
CA GLY A 94 -17.18 -2.08 -12.43
C GLY A 94 -17.85 -3.13 -11.56
N LYS A 95 -17.83 -4.38 -12.03
CA LYS A 95 -18.32 -5.56 -11.30
C LYS A 95 -17.22 -6.30 -10.52
N ASP A 96 -15.96 -5.86 -10.62
CA ASP A 96 -14.84 -6.53 -9.95
C ASP A 96 -14.96 -6.51 -8.43
N LYS A 97 -14.43 -7.57 -7.81
CA LYS A 97 -14.43 -7.75 -6.34
C LYS A 97 -13.77 -6.59 -5.58
N LEU A 98 -12.79 -5.91 -6.18
CA LEU A 98 -12.16 -4.73 -5.56
C LEU A 98 -13.19 -3.60 -5.42
N TYR A 99 -13.83 -3.21 -6.52
CA TYR A 99 -14.78 -2.09 -6.53
C TYR A 99 -16.05 -2.39 -5.73
N SER A 100 -16.52 -3.64 -5.76
CA SER A 100 -17.59 -4.09 -4.86
C SER A 100 -17.23 -3.88 -3.36
N LYS A 101 -15.98 -4.15 -2.96
CA LYS A 101 -15.53 -3.89 -1.58
C LYS A 101 -15.42 -2.40 -1.27
N ILE A 102 -15.01 -1.58 -2.24
CA ILE A 102 -14.94 -0.12 -2.07
C ILE A 102 -16.35 0.44 -1.85
N ARG A 103 -17.31 0.12 -2.72
CA ARG A 103 -18.72 0.55 -2.61
C ARG A 103 -19.41 0.11 -1.32
N LYS A 104 -19.01 -1.03 -0.74
CA LYS A 104 -19.51 -1.47 0.58
C LYS A 104 -19.01 -0.60 1.74
N ARG A 105 -17.91 0.14 1.56
CA ARG A 105 -17.24 0.92 2.61
C ARG A 105 -17.44 2.42 2.47
N VAL A 106 -17.74 2.87 1.25
CA VAL A 106 -17.85 4.26 0.85
C VAL A 106 -19.02 4.38 -0.13
N LYS A 107 -19.91 5.35 0.11
CA LYS A 107 -21.13 5.54 -0.69
C LYS A 107 -20.89 6.44 -1.90
N ASN A 108 -20.06 7.47 -1.75
CA ASN A 108 -19.87 8.51 -2.75
C ASN A 108 -18.44 8.48 -3.30
N LEU A 109 -18.27 8.79 -4.57
CA LEU A 109 -16.93 8.82 -5.20
C LEU A 109 -16.09 9.98 -4.63
N GLU A 110 -16.76 11.06 -4.25
CA GLU A 110 -16.26 12.26 -3.59
C GLU A 110 -15.44 11.94 -2.33
N ASP A 111 -15.80 10.87 -1.62
CA ASP A 111 -15.15 10.44 -0.39
C ASP A 111 -13.83 9.67 -0.65
N ILE A 112 -13.45 9.47 -1.92
CA ILE A 112 -12.24 8.77 -2.33
C ILE A 112 -11.17 9.77 -2.74
N THR A 113 -10.03 9.72 -2.05
CA THR A 113 -8.86 10.54 -2.33
C THR A 113 -7.78 9.72 -3.02
N PHE A 114 -7.08 10.37 -3.95
CA PHE A 114 -6.04 9.78 -4.79
C PHE A 114 -4.72 10.53 -4.61
N LEU A 115 -3.63 9.80 -4.39
CA LEU A 115 -2.30 10.37 -4.19
C LEU A 115 -1.27 9.65 -5.06
N VAL A 116 -0.43 10.41 -5.77
CA VAL A 116 0.81 9.91 -6.35
C VAL A 116 1.85 9.82 -5.24
N LEU A 117 2.38 8.62 -4.97
CA LEU A 117 3.31 8.41 -3.86
C LEU A 117 4.77 8.65 -4.25
N ASN A 118 5.17 8.15 -5.43
CA ASN A 118 6.50 8.30 -6.01
C ASN A 118 6.41 8.17 -7.52
N GLU A 119 7.26 8.91 -8.21
CA GLU A 119 7.51 8.82 -9.65
C GLU A 119 8.75 7.95 -9.87
N ILE A 120 8.59 6.84 -10.58
CA ILE A 120 9.64 5.84 -10.80
C ILE A 120 9.36 5.20 -12.17
N GLU A 121 10.31 5.31 -13.10
CA GLU A 121 10.19 4.74 -14.45
C GLU A 121 10.48 3.24 -14.52
N ASP A 122 11.44 2.75 -13.73
CA ASP A 122 11.76 1.33 -13.70
C ASP A 122 10.64 0.53 -13.04
N GLN A 123 10.15 -0.50 -13.76
CA GLN A 123 9.03 -1.30 -13.30
C GLN A 123 9.38 -2.09 -12.03
N ASN A 124 10.59 -2.63 -11.91
CA ASN A 124 10.93 -3.46 -10.76
C ASN A 124 11.08 -2.61 -9.49
N LYS A 125 11.69 -1.43 -9.59
CA LYS A 125 11.76 -0.42 -8.53
C LYS A 125 10.35 0.05 -8.13
N ARG A 126 9.44 0.29 -9.07
CA ARG A 126 8.02 0.56 -8.77
C ARG A 126 7.38 -0.56 -7.96
N LEU A 127 7.56 -1.81 -8.37
CA LEU A 127 6.98 -2.97 -7.69
C LEU A 127 7.58 -3.18 -6.29
N MET A 128 8.87 -2.89 -6.10
CA MET A 128 9.50 -2.86 -4.78
C MET A 128 8.87 -1.77 -3.91
N LYS A 129 8.69 -0.56 -4.46
CA LYS A 129 8.10 0.55 -3.73
C LYS A 129 6.62 0.33 -3.40
N GLU A 130 5.86 -0.27 -4.32
CA GLU A 130 4.49 -0.74 -4.08
C GLU A 130 4.45 -1.72 -2.92
N THR A 131 5.33 -2.74 -2.95
CA THR A 131 5.46 -3.73 -1.88
C THR A 131 5.75 -3.06 -0.54
N TYR A 132 6.71 -2.13 -0.50
CA TYR A 132 7.02 -1.34 0.70
C TYR A 132 5.77 -0.66 1.27
N TYR A 133 5.02 0.06 0.43
CA TYR A 133 3.83 0.78 0.86
C TYR A 133 2.67 -0.12 1.26
N ILE A 134 2.52 -1.31 0.65
CA ILE A 134 1.52 -2.30 1.08
C ILE A 134 1.81 -2.77 2.50
N TYR A 135 3.07 -3.04 2.86
CA TYR A 135 3.43 -3.38 4.24
C TYR A 135 3.26 -2.20 5.19
N ALA A 136 3.62 -1.00 4.76
CA ALA A 136 3.45 0.22 5.55
C ALA A 136 1.98 0.45 5.89
N THR A 137 1.07 0.33 4.93
CA THR A 137 -0.37 0.56 5.09
C THR A 137 -1.17 -0.68 5.48
N LYS A 138 -0.51 -1.83 5.73
CA LYS A 138 -1.20 -3.09 5.98
C LYS A 138 -2.14 -2.99 7.18
N SER A 139 -3.38 -3.39 6.96
CA SER A 139 -4.41 -3.59 7.98
C SER A 139 -5.40 -4.62 7.48
N LYS A 140 -5.83 -5.56 8.32
CA LYS A 140 -6.92 -6.49 7.97
C LYS A 140 -8.26 -5.76 7.80
N PHE A 141 -8.49 -4.72 8.59
CA PHE A 141 -9.74 -3.95 8.53
C PHE A 141 -9.80 -3.04 7.30
N PHE A 142 -8.71 -2.33 6.97
CA PHE A 142 -8.78 -1.19 6.04
C PHE A 142 -8.10 -1.44 4.68
N SER A 143 -7.03 -2.25 4.63
CA SER A 143 -6.29 -2.44 3.37
C SER A 143 -7.04 -3.35 2.40
N LEU A 144 -7.19 -2.90 1.16
CA LEU A 144 -7.82 -3.67 0.09
C LEU A 144 -6.82 -4.50 -0.73
N ASN A 145 -5.52 -4.31 -0.53
CA ASN A 145 -4.49 -5.11 -1.18
C ASN A 145 -4.58 -6.59 -0.76
N SER A 146 -4.92 -7.45 -1.72
CA SER A 146 -5.03 -8.90 -1.50
C SER A 146 -3.68 -9.61 -1.49
N LYS A 147 -2.68 -9.07 -2.21
CA LYS A 147 -1.30 -9.59 -2.28
C LYS A 147 -0.36 -8.59 -1.62
N LEU A 148 0.67 -9.11 -0.95
CA LEU A 148 1.75 -8.29 -0.36
C LEU A 148 2.86 -7.97 -1.36
N VAL A 149 2.99 -8.78 -2.41
CA VAL A 149 4.00 -8.64 -3.45
C VAL A 149 3.41 -9.08 -4.79
N SER A 150 3.73 -8.33 -5.83
CA SER A 150 3.33 -8.66 -7.19
C SER A 150 4.12 -9.86 -7.73
N ARG A 151 3.47 -10.74 -8.49
CA ARG A 151 4.15 -11.84 -9.21
C ARG A 151 5.08 -11.34 -10.32
N ARG A 152 4.95 -10.06 -10.71
CA ARG A 152 5.82 -9.40 -11.69
C ARG A 152 7.13 -8.94 -11.08
N MET A 153 7.22 -8.78 -9.75
CA MET A 153 8.45 -8.33 -9.10
C MET A 153 9.52 -9.41 -9.23
N ARG A 154 10.72 -9.00 -9.62
CA ARG A 154 11.89 -9.85 -9.81
C ARG A 154 12.93 -9.56 -8.74
N CYS A 155 13.72 -10.57 -8.37
CA CYS A 155 14.89 -10.32 -7.53
C CYS A 155 15.90 -9.41 -8.26
N PRO A 156 16.85 -8.77 -7.55
CA PRO A 156 17.83 -7.88 -8.15
C PRO A 156 18.62 -8.50 -9.31
N ASN A 157 18.86 -9.82 -9.24
CA ASN A 157 19.58 -10.58 -10.27
C ASN A 157 18.66 -11.12 -11.38
N ASN A 158 17.39 -10.72 -11.39
CA ASN A 158 16.37 -11.14 -12.36
C ASN A 158 16.08 -12.66 -12.48
N HIS A 159 16.65 -13.52 -11.62
CA HIS A 159 16.50 -14.98 -11.66
C HIS A 159 15.08 -15.52 -11.40
N GLY A 160 14.21 -14.72 -10.78
CA GLY A 160 12.87 -15.21 -10.46
C GLY A 160 12.00 -14.26 -9.65
N CYS A 161 10.76 -14.71 -9.44
CA CYS A 161 9.77 -14.02 -8.60
C CYS A 161 10.24 -13.90 -7.14
N VAL A 162 9.63 -12.99 -6.40
CA VAL A 162 10.01 -12.69 -5.01
C VAL A 162 8.91 -13.15 -4.04
N LYS A 163 9.33 -13.67 -2.87
CA LYS A 163 8.51 -13.76 -1.66
C LYS A 163 8.96 -12.65 -0.71
N SER A 164 8.03 -11.93 -0.09
CA SER A 164 8.36 -10.88 0.87
C SER A 164 7.97 -11.26 2.30
N ARG A 165 8.63 -10.65 3.29
CA ARG A 165 8.27 -10.75 4.71
C ARG A 165 8.59 -9.45 5.45
N LEU A 166 7.79 -9.15 6.48
CA LEU A 166 8.07 -8.10 7.45
C LEU A 166 9.01 -8.65 8.54
N ALA A 167 9.95 -7.82 8.97
CA ALA A 167 10.87 -8.07 10.07
C ALA A 167 11.18 -6.75 10.78
N TYR A 168 12.09 -6.79 11.74
CA TYR A 168 12.67 -5.61 12.37
C TYR A 168 14.19 -5.79 12.52
N ASP A 169 14.89 -4.67 12.65
CA ASP A 169 16.31 -4.63 12.98
C ASP A 169 16.50 -4.98 14.46
N LYS A 170 17.10 -6.14 14.74
CA LYS A 170 17.31 -6.63 16.10
C LYS A 170 18.43 -5.88 16.84
N ASN A 171 19.31 -5.22 16.10
CA ASN A 171 20.48 -4.53 16.66
C ASN A 171 20.26 -3.02 16.80
N SER A 172 19.08 -2.52 16.40
CA SER A 172 18.73 -1.11 16.48
C SER A 172 18.21 -0.78 17.87
N GLU A 173 18.60 0.37 18.44
CA GLU A 173 18.07 0.87 19.72
C GLU A 173 16.56 1.17 19.69
N LYS A 174 16.05 1.50 18.50
CA LYS A 174 14.64 1.82 18.26
C LYS A 174 14.03 0.82 17.30
N LEU A 175 12.73 0.55 17.42
CA LEU A 175 12.03 -0.33 16.49
C LEU A 175 12.15 0.20 15.06
N LYS A 176 12.92 -0.50 14.24
CA LYS A 176 13.10 -0.22 12.82
C LYS A 176 12.54 -1.38 12.00
N LEU A 177 11.40 -1.17 11.37
CA LEU A 177 10.77 -2.18 10.53
C LEU A 177 11.54 -2.35 9.22
N LEU A 178 11.76 -3.60 8.84
CA LEU A 178 12.44 -3.98 7.61
C LEU A 178 11.52 -4.89 6.79
N ILE A 179 11.57 -4.73 5.47
CA ILE A 179 10.85 -5.61 4.55
C ILE A 179 11.91 -6.31 3.72
N TYR A 180 11.93 -7.63 3.80
CA TYR A 180 12.85 -8.45 3.03
C TYR A 180 12.13 -9.07 1.84
N GLY A 181 12.83 -9.12 0.71
CA GLY A 181 12.52 -9.94 -0.45
C GLY A 181 13.48 -11.10 -0.56
N ASN A 182 12.96 -12.29 -0.86
CA ASN A 182 13.73 -13.50 -1.12
C ASN A 182 13.37 -13.99 -2.52
N CYS A 183 14.36 -14.34 -3.34
CA CYS A 183 14.09 -14.98 -4.62
C CYS A 183 13.43 -16.36 -4.39
N LYS A 184 12.47 -16.71 -5.25
CA LYS A 184 11.83 -18.03 -5.24
C LYS A 184 12.54 -19.08 -6.09
N ASN A 185 13.48 -18.66 -6.94
CA ASN A 185 14.31 -19.60 -7.71
C ASN A 185 15.20 -20.37 -6.73
N LYS A 186 15.22 -21.71 -6.83
CA LYS A 186 15.94 -22.61 -5.90
C LYS A 186 17.45 -22.38 -5.90
N GLU A 187 18.02 -21.99 -7.03
CA GLU A 187 19.45 -21.73 -7.20
C GLU A 187 19.83 -20.33 -6.70
N CYS A 188 18.86 -19.41 -6.64
CA CYS A 188 19.06 -18.03 -6.22
C CYS A 188 18.73 -17.85 -4.74
N LYS A 189 19.75 -17.83 -3.87
CA LYS A 189 19.60 -17.59 -2.42
C LYS A 189 19.53 -16.11 -2.02
N THR A 190 19.43 -15.20 -2.99
CA THR A 190 19.45 -13.75 -2.73
C THR A 190 18.30 -13.32 -1.82
N THR A 191 18.68 -12.68 -0.72
CA THR A 191 17.80 -11.94 0.17
C THR A 191 18.19 -10.47 0.12
N PHE A 192 17.21 -9.57 -0.07
CA PHE A 192 17.46 -8.15 -0.23
C PHE A 192 16.41 -7.32 0.52
N LEU A 193 16.76 -6.08 0.86
CA LEU A 193 15.84 -5.14 1.47
C LEU A 193 14.96 -4.48 0.40
N ILE A 194 13.66 -4.41 0.66
CA ILE A 194 12.68 -3.68 -0.13
C ILE A 194 12.47 -2.32 0.53
N LYS A 195 12.73 -1.23 -0.20
CA LYS A 195 12.69 0.15 0.31
C LYS A 195 11.86 1.05 -0.60
#